data_AF-X1VKA4-F1
#
_entry.id   AF-X1VKA4-F1
#
_cell.length_a   1.000
_cell.length_b   1.000
_cell.length_c   1.000
_cell.angle_alpha   90.00
_cell.angle_beta   90.00
_cell.angle_gamma   90.00
#
_symmetry.space_group_name_H-M   'P 1'
#
loop_
_entity.id
_entity.type
_entity.pdbx_description
1 polymer ?
#
loop_
_entity_poly.entity_id
_entity_poly.type
_entity_poly.pdbx_seq_one_letter_code
_entity_poly.pdbx_strand_id
1 'polypeptide(L)'
;IPQFLNGVRRVMKAGGRLGIISLSRAKGNSIPLRIYEWVHRKWPKYVDCRPIYLEHLLRRAGYTIQRKEMDNLFVLPLEIVVAIK
;
A
#
# COMPACT_ATOMS: atom_id res chain seq x y z
N ILE A 1 -0.06 -6.61 -9.38
CA ILE A 1 -0.13 -6.71 -7.89
C ILE A 1 -0.75 -8.02 -7.41
N PRO A 2 -1.98 -8.45 -7.81
CA PRO A 2 -2.58 -9.66 -7.24
C PRO A 2 -1.77 -10.95 -7.51
N GLN A 3 -1.15 -11.09 -8.69
CA GLN A 3 -0.25 -12.21 -8.99
C GLN A 3 1.02 -12.21 -8.11
N PHE A 4 1.55 -11.04 -7.79
CA PHE A 4 2.70 -10.89 -6.88
C PHE A 4 2.33 -11.32 -5.45
N LEU A 5 1.18 -10.87 -4.94
CA LEU A 5 0.70 -11.26 -3.61
C LEU A 5 0.48 -12.79 -3.51
N ASN A 6 -0.04 -13.42 -4.56
CA ASN A 6 -0.15 -14.88 -4.59
C ASN A 6 1.21 -15.59 -4.58
N GLY A 7 2.20 -15.04 -5.30
CA GLY A 7 3.59 -15.55 -5.26
C GLY A 7 4.19 -15.48 -3.86
N VAL A 8 4.04 -14.34 -3.18
CA VAL A 8 4.49 -14.14 -1.79
C VAL A 8 3.76 -15.10 -0.85
N ARG A 9 2.45 -15.28 -1.02
CA ARG A 9 1.65 -16.20 -0.20
C ARG A 9 2.10 -17.64 -0.36
N ARG A 10 2.48 -18.04 -1.57
CA ARG A 10 2.97 -19.40 -1.86
C ARG A 10 4.21 -19.73 -1.05
N VAL A 11 5.14 -18.79 -0.91
CA VAL A 11 6.44 -19.00 -0.22
C VAL A 11 6.40 -18.73 1.29
N MET A 12 5.36 -18.05 1.79
CA MET A 12 5.20 -17.80 3.23
C MET A 12 4.84 -19.05 4.02
N LYS A 13 5.45 -19.21 5.20
CA LYS A 13 5.05 -20.21 6.21
C LYS A 13 3.64 -19.92 6.74
N ALA A 14 2.96 -20.94 7.26
CA ALA A 14 1.69 -20.76 7.97
C ALA A 14 1.89 -19.79 9.15
N GLY A 15 1.01 -18.80 9.29
CA GLY A 15 1.15 -17.74 10.30
C GLY A 15 2.25 -16.69 9.99
N GLY A 16 2.89 -16.75 8.81
CA GLY A 16 3.82 -15.72 8.38
C GLY A 16 3.13 -14.36 8.25
N ARG A 17 3.85 -13.29 8.60
CA ARG A 17 3.37 -11.91 8.52
C ARG A 17 3.96 -11.19 7.31
N LEU A 18 3.15 -10.38 6.65
CA LEU A 18 3.49 -9.56 5.50
C LEU A 18 3.21 -8.10 5.87
N GLY A 19 4.27 -7.32 6.07
CA GLY A 19 4.19 -5.87 6.25
C GLY A 19 4.30 -5.17 4.90
N ILE A 20 3.33 -4.34 4.56
CA ILE A 20 3.38 -3.51 3.35
C ILE A 20 3.14 -2.06 3.75
N ILE A 21 4.01 -1.19 3.24
CA ILE A 21 3.91 0.26 3.39
C ILE A 21 3.56 0.83 2.02
N SER A 22 2.50 1.61 1.94
CA SER A 22 2.08 2.27 0.69
C SER A 22 1.49 3.64 0.96
N LEU A 23 1.44 4.50 -0.05
CA LEU A 23 0.72 5.77 0.07
C LEU A 23 -0.79 5.51 0.14
N SER A 24 -1.43 6.06 1.15
CA SER A 24 -2.87 5.88 1.37
C SER A 24 -3.69 6.79 0.48
N ARG A 25 -4.73 6.22 -0.15
CA ARG A 25 -5.78 7.00 -0.84
C ARG A 25 -6.98 7.34 0.06
N ALA A 26 -6.92 6.98 1.35
CA ALA A 26 -8.10 6.97 2.22
C ALA A 26 -8.66 8.35 2.58
N LYS A 27 -7.85 9.43 2.51
CA LYS A 27 -8.33 10.81 2.70
C LYS A 27 -8.48 11.49 1.35
N GLY A 28 -9.71 11.47 0.84
CA GLY A 28 -10.10 12.22 -0.36
C GLY A 28 -9.64 13.69 -0.31
N ASN A 29 -9.32 14.22 -1.49
CA ASN A 29 -9.15 15.65 -1.80
C ASN A 29 -8.17 16.48 -0.94
N SER A 30 -7.12 15.88 -0.40
CA SER A 30 -6.06 16.67 0.24
C SER A 30 -5.13 17.25 -0.84
N ILE A 31 -4.99 18.57 -0.90
CA ILE A 31 -4.03 19.36 -1.72
C ILE A 31 -2.65 18.68 -1.95
N PRO A 32 -2.04 17.99 -0.97
CA PRO A 32 -0.80 17.22 -1.20
C PRO A 32 -0.89 16.07 -2.22
N LEU A 33 -2.07 15.47 -2.44
CA LEU A 33 -2.26 14.42 -3.46
C LEU A 33 -2.08 14.98 -4.88
N ARG A 34 -2.53 16.22 -5.13
CA ARG A 34 -2.36 16.92 -6.43
C ARG A 34 -0.91 17.32 -6.69
N ILE A 35 -0.18 17.70 -5.64
CA ILE A 35 1.27 17.98 -5.72
C ILE A 35 2.02 16.69 -6.03
N TYR A 36 1.61 15.56 -5.43
CA TYR A 36 2.19 14.26 -5.73
C TYR A 36 1.87 13.77 -7.14
N GLU A 37 0.64 13.93 -7.63
CA GLU A 37 0.28 13.67 -9.03
C GLU A 37 1.08 14.55 -10.00
N TRP A 38 1.34 15.81 -9.66
CA TRP A 38 2.18 16.70 -10.47
C TRP A 38 3.64 16.26 -10.51
N VAL A 39 4.21 15.83 -9.38
CA VAL A 39 5.56 15.26 -9.29
C VAL A 39 5.63 13.92 -10.04
N HIS A 40 4.62 13.05 -9.93
CA HIS A 40 4.51 11.79 -10.67
C HIS A 40 4.47 12.03 -12.18
N ARG A 41 3.74 13.06 -12.63
CA ARG A 41 3.66 13.45 -14.04
C ARG A 41 4.99 14.02 -14.57
N LYS A 42 5.80 14.61 -13.70
CA LYS A 42 7.10 15.20 -14.06
C LYS A 42 8.24 14.16 -14.00
N TRP A 43 8.20 13.22 -13.06
CA TRP A 43 9.27 12.26 -12.76
C TRP A 43 8.76 10.79 -12.66
N PRO A 44 8.30 10.20 -13.78
CA PRO A 44 7.71 8.86 -13.81
C PRO A 44 8.68 7.73 -13.47
N LYS A 45 10.00 7.98 -13.54
CA LYS A 45 11.06 6.98 -13.26
C LYS A 45 11.36 6.77 -11.77
N TYR A 46 10.99 7.70 -10.90
CA TYR A 46 11.41 7.69 -9.49
C TYR A 46 10.25 7.47 -8.50
N VAL A 47 9.01 7.60 -8.95
CA VAL A 47 7.85 7.60 -8.07
C VAL A 47 6.78 6.69 -8.65
N ASP A 48 6.82 5.39 -8.36
CA ASP A 48 5.83 4.40 -8.87
C ASP A 48 4.75 4.04 -7.83
N CYS A 49 4.75 4.70 -6.67
CA CYS A 49 3.75 4.49 -5.62
C CYS A 49 2.43 5.17 -6.00
N ARG A 50 1.67 4.55 -6.90
CA ARG A 50 0.26 4.91 -7.12
C ARG A 50 -0.50 4.72 -5.81
N PRO A 51 -1.46 5.59 -5.46
CA PRO A 51 -2.27 5.39 -4.27
C PRO A 51 -3.21 4.18 -4.49
N ILE A 52 -3.00 3.10 -3.73
CA ILE A 52 -3.67 1.81 -3.91
C ILE A 52 -4.53 1.49 -2.69
N TYR A 53 -5.69 0.88 -2.90
CA TYR A 53 -6.50 0.31 -1.82
C TYR A 53 -5.86 -0.98 -1.31
N LEU A 54 -4.82 -0.83 -0.49
CA LEU A 54 -3.94 -1.91 -0.04
C LEU A 54 -4.70 -3.01 0.71
N GLU A 55 -5.60 -2.61 1.61
CA GLU A 55 -6.47 -3.52 2.37
C GLU A 55 -7.34 -4.40 1.46
N HIS A 56 -7.94 -3.79 0.44
CA HIS A 56 -8.82 -4.50 -0.48
C HIS A 56 -8.05 -5.51 -1.33
N LEU A 57 -6.81 -5.19 -1.73
CA LEU A 57 -5.96 -6.11 -2.49
C LEU A 57 -5.46 -7.28 -1.63
N LEU A 58 -5.09 -7.03 -0.37
CA LEU A 58 -4.66 -8.06 0.56
C LEU A 58 -5.78 -9.05 0.87
N ARG A 59 -7.00 -8.55 1.11
CA ARG A 59 -8.20 -9.41 1.28
C ARG A 59 -8.49 -10.23 0.03
N ARG A 60 -8.41 -9.65 -1.18
CA ARG A 60 -8.61 -10.41 -2.43
C ARG A 60 -7.54 -11.48 -2.67
N ALA A 61 -6.31 -11.27 -2.20
CA ALA A 61 -5.26 -12.29 -2.22
C ALA A 61 -5.40 -13.34 -1.07
N GLY A 62 -6.43 -13.17 -0.23
CA GLY A 62 -6.81 -14.08 0.86
C GLY A 62 -5.93 -13.97 2.10
N TYR A 63 -5.29 -12.83 2.31
CA TYR A 63 -4.61 -12.51 3.57
C TYR A 63 -5.59 -11.92 4.58
N THR A 64 -5.33 -12.16 5.87
CA THR A 64 -6.07 -11.55 6.97
C THR A 64 -5.30 -10.33 7.47
N ILE A 65 -5.96 -9.17 7.55
CA ILE A 65 -5.32 -7.95 8.06
C ILE A 65 -5.28 -8.02 9.58
N GLN A 66 -4.07 -7.93 10.14
CA GLN A 66 -3.85 -7.96 11.59
C GLN A 66 -3.74 -6.55 12.17
N ARG A 67 -3.04 -5.65 11.47
CA ARG A 67 -2.85 -4.26 11.91
C ARG A 67 -2.85 -3.33 10.72
N LYS A 68 -3.47 -2.17 10.89
CA LYS A 68 -3.45 -1.08 9.94
C LYS A 68 -3.10 0.19 10.69
N GLU A 69 -2.06 0.86 10.23
CA GLU A 69 -1.61 2.14 10.78
C GLU A 69 -1.56 3.16 9.66
N MET A 70 -1.96 4.38 9.98
CA MET A 70 -1.75 5.53 9.13
C MET A 70 -0.65 6.36 9.76
N ASP A 71 0.34 6.71 8.96
CA ASP A 71 1.43 7.58 9.35
C ASP A 71 1.59 8.68 8.31
N ASN A 72 2.27 9.76 8.66
CA ASN A 72 2.53 10.86 7.74
C ASN A 72 4.04 11.00 7.56
N LEU A 73 4.53 10.69 6.37
CA LEU A 73 5.91 11.01 6.02
C LEU A 73 5.96 12.44 5.50
N PHE A 74 6.39 13.36 6.37
CA PHE A 74 6.36 14.81 6.18
C PHE A 74 4.95 15.38 5.94
N VAL A 75 4.39 15.17 4.74
CA VAL A 75 3.08 15.69 4.30
C VAL A 75 2.28 14.60 3.55
N LEU A 76 2.88 13.43 3.31
CA LEU A 76 2.27 12.37 2.52
C LEU A 76 1.64 11.32 3.45
N PRO A 77 0.34 11.00 3.26
CA PRO A 77 -0.31 9.97 4.05
C PRO A 77 0.20 8.60 3.64
N LEU A 78 0.91 7.94 4.55
CA LEU A 78 1.31 6.55 4.45
C LEU A 78 0.30 5.64 5.16
N GLU A 79 0.10 4.48 4.58
CA GLU A 79 -0.67 3.38 5.16
C GLU A 79 0.25 2.18 5.27
N ILE A 80 0.41 1.72 6.51
CA ILE A 80 1.18 0.55 6.89
C ILE A 80 0.17 -0.54 7.23
N VAL A 81 0.19 -1.64 6.48
CA VAL A 81 -0.68 -2.79 6.74
C VAL A 81 0.17 -4.01 7.02
N VAL A 82 -0.11 -4.64 8.15
CA VAL A 82 0.42 -5.94 8.52
C VAL A 82 -0.67 -6.96 8.29
N ALA A 83 -0.43 -7.89 7.37
CA ALA A 83 -1.33 -8.99 7.06
C ALA A 83 -0.69 -10.34 7.38
N ILE A 84 -1.51 -11.37 7.60
CA ILE A 84 -1.08 -12.73 7.95
C ILE A 84 -1.64 -13.72 6.93
N LYS A 85 -0.88 -14.78 6.63
CA LYS A 85 -1.25 -15.84 5.67
C LYS A 85 -2.30 -16.80 6.23
#